data_AF-A0A2T7D603-F1
#
_entry.id   AF-A0A2T7D603-F1
#
_cell.length_a   1.000
_cell.length_b   1.000
_cell.length_c   1.000
_cell.angle_alpha   90.00
_cell.angle_beta   90.00
_cell.angle_gamma   90.00
#
_symmetry.space_group_name_H-M   'P 1'
#
loop_
_entity.id
_entity.type
_entity.pdbx_description
1 polymer ?
#
loop_
_entity_poly.entity_id
_entity_poly.type
_entity_poly.pdbx_seq_one_letter_code
_entity_poly.pdbx_strand_id
1 'polypeptide(L)'
;MAAPSNIFWDHAGHLHTNALHWEGFPHLLWESLSLFFYTEPPQYDGVEYREEGVPRCRVKMTIPQHPFRSQWQPIEVDVVGYRLVDTIETAALEATHIFCNQHPMKVAGHPIGLFPAIDSSDPEWNFRIAHYGHMLGDSAKETLRSIIRFMNVQHHYQILLCRGMGQLTGIAQGHYRNADRQVTQIVELQALEQIHDLILEVDDTHAHIDELQQQPVPPTVPVAPEGEEEDPEEIEGVSDLDSEHGNPEPNPRPDHSSSSSQSSVGDLDDF
;
A
#
# COMPACT_ATOMS: atom_id res chain seq x y z
N MET A 1 13.49 -43.68 2.69
CA MET A 1 12.42 -43.33 3.63
C MET A 1 12.22 -41.82 3.51
N ALA A 2 11.03 -41.36 3.14
CA ALA A 2 10.74 -39.92 3.15
C ALA A 2 10.71 -39.46 4.62
N ALA A 3 11.55 -38.50 4.98
CA ALA A 3 11.46 -37.86 6.29
C ALA A 3 10.05 -37.27 6.45
N PRO A 4 9.43 -37.33 7.64
CA PRO A 4 8.13 -36.70 7.86
C PRO A 4 8.21 -35.23 7.45
N SER A 5 7.18 -34.75 6.78
CA SER A 5 7.03 -33.33 6.48
C SER A 5 7.05 -32.59 7.81
N ASN A 6 8.15 -31.86 8.10
CA ASN A 6 8.35 -31.12 9.35
C ASN A 6 7.44 -29.88 9.44
N ILE A 7 6.23 -29.94 8.88
CA ILE A 7 5.28 -28.83 8.83
C ILE A 7 4.16 -29.15 9.80
N PHE A 8 3.98 -28.34 10.82
CA PHE A 8 2.81 -28.43 11.69
C PHE A 8 2.47 -27.06 12.28
N TRP A 9 1.23 -26.93 12.74
CA TRP A 9 0.78 -25.78 13.50
C TRP A 9 0.69 -26.15 14.98
N ASP A 10 1.17 -25.28 15.86
CA ASP A 10 1.00 -25.47 17.29
C ASP A 10 -0.33 -24.90 17.82
N HIS A 11 -0.58 -25.12 19.12
CA HIS A 11 -1.79 -24.64 19.78
C HIS A 11 -1.86 -23.11 19.91
N ALA A 12 -0.73 -22.42 19.79
CA ALA A 12 -0.64 -20.96 19.79
C ALA A 12 -0.87 -20.36 18.40
N GLY A 13 -1.01 -21.19 17.36
CA GLY A 13 -1.19 -20.76 15.98
C GLY A 13 0.10 -20.41 15.26
N HIS A 14 1.24 -20.94 15.71
CA HIS A 14 2.52 -20.83 14.99
C HIS A 14 2.71 -22.00 14.03
N LEU A 15 3.14 -21.70 12.82
CA LEU A 15 3.64 -22.63 11.82
C LEU A 15 5.10 -22.96 12.13
N HIS A 16 5.38 -24.24 12.38
CA HIS A 16 6.74 -24.75 12.51
C HIS A 16 7.10 -25.51 11.23
N THR A 17 8.21 -25.15 10.59
CA THR A 17 8.68 -25.79 9.35
C THR A 17 10.19 -25.70 9.16
N ASN A 18 10.76 -26.67 8.43
CA ASN A 18 12.11 -26.53 7.87
C ASN A 18 12.11 -26.04 6.41
N ALA A 19 10.91 -25.82 5.83
CA ALA A 19 10.70 -25.31 4.48
C ALA A 19 11.41 -26.08 3.34
N LEU A 20 11.75 -27.37 3.56
CA LEU A 20 12.45 -28.20 2.56
C LEU A 20 11.51 -28.97 1.60
N HIS A 21 10.21 -28.70 1.66
CA HIS A 21 9.21 -29.45 0.90
C HIS A 21 8.86 -28.80 -0.46
N TRP A 22 9.41 -27.63 -0.76
CA TRP A 22 9.37 -26.99 -2.07
C TRP A 22 10.76 -26.47 -2.45
N GLU A 23 10.95 -26.20 -3.74
CA GLU A 23 12.17 -25.56 -4.26
C GLU A 23 12.10 -24.05 -4.02
N GLY A 24 13.07 -23.50 -3.28
CA GLY A 24 13.12 -22.10 -2.89
C GLY A 24 14.44 -21.73 -2.23
N PHE A 25 14.55 -20.50 -1.72
CA PHE A 25 15.73 -20.08 -0.94
C PHE A 25 15.98 -20.95 0.30
N PRO A 26 14.97 -21.44 1.04
CA PRO A 26 15.21 -22.37 2.15
C PRO A 26 15.98 -23.62 1.72
N HIS A 27 15.64 -24.18 0.55
CA HIS A 27 16.30 -25.36 0.02
C HIS A 27 17.74 -25.05 -0.43
N LEU A 28 17.96 -23.93 -1.12
CA LEU A 28 19.31 -23.52 -1.55
C LEU A 28 20.21 -23.17 -0.37
N LEU A 29 19.65 -22.53 0.67
CA LEU A 29 20.35 -22.24 1.92
C LEU A 29 20.76 -23.54 2.60
N TRP A 30 19.84 -24.51 2.76
CA TRP A 30 20.16 -25.78 3.40
C TRP A 30 21.23 -26.58 2.65
N GLU A 31 21.14 -26.67 1.33
CA GLU A 31 22.17 -27.33 0.51
C GLU A 31 23.53 -26.67 0.71
N SER A 32 23.56 -25.34 0.75
CA SER A 32 24.79 -24.59 0.97
C SER A 32 25.36 -24.84 2.36
N LEU A 33 24.54 -24.76 3.41
CA LEU A 33 24.96 -25.04 4.79
C LEU A 33 25.48 -26.48 4.95
N SER A 34 24.88 -27.45 4.25
CA SER A 34 25.34 -28.84 4.26
C SER A 34 26.79 -28.98 3.75
N LEU A 35 27.21 -28.16 2.78
CA LEU A 35 28.62 -28.12 2.32
C LEU A 35 29.58 -27.60 3.41
N PHE A 36 29.07 -26.83 4.36
CA PHE A 36 29.82 -26.36 5.53
C PHE A 36 29.65 -27.26 6.76
N PHE A 37 29.15 -28.49 6.60
CA PHE A 37 29.00 -29.49 7.67
C PHE A 37 27.97 -29.15 8.75
N TYR A 38 26.97 -28.32 8.44
CA TYR A 38 25.76 -28.27 9.26
C TYR A 38 25.01 -29.60 9.18
N THR A 39 24.54 -30.08 10.33
CA THR A 39 23.84 -31.37 10.44
C THR A 39 22.32 -31.21 10.58
N GLU A 40 21.86 -30.00 10.85
CA GLU A 40 20.45 -29.69 11.05
C GLU A 40 20.03 -28.53 10.14
N PRO A 41 18.86 -28.62 9.48
CA PRO A 41 18.40 -27.57 8.59
C PRO A 41 17.93 -26.34 9.37
N PRO A 42 17.88 -25.16 8.71
CA PRO A 42 17.24 -23.98 9.27
C PRO A 42 15.81 -24.30 9.70
N GLN A 43 15.41 -23.75 10.85
CA GLN A 43 14.05 -23.86 11.37
C GLN A 43 13.32 -22.54 11.18
N TYR A 44 12.05 -22.61 10.82
CA TYR A 44 11.17 -21.48 10.61
C TYR A 44 9.96 -21.60 11.54
N ASP A 45 9.70 -20.53 12.28
CA ASP A 45 8.53 -20.31 13.11
C ASP A 45 7.77 -19.11 12.53
N GLY A 46 6.57 -19.34 12.01
CA GLY A 46 5.74 -18.33 11.35
C GLY A 46 4.43 -18.11 12.07
N VAL A 47 3.99 -16.86 12.23
CA VAL A 47 2.68 -16.53 12.79
C VAL A 47 1.95 -15.54 11.89
N GLU A 48 0.68 -15.79 11.64
CA GLU A 48 -0.20 -14.87 10.91
C GLU A 48 -1.02 -14.03 11.90
N TYR A 49 -1.18 -12.75 11.60
CA TYR A 49 -1.97 -11.83 12.42
C TYR A 49 -2.61 -10.75 11.54
N ARG A 50 -3.47 -9.93 12.14
CA ARG A 50 -4.05 -8.75 11.49
C ARG A 50 -3.59 -7.51 12.20
N GLU A 51 -3.13 -6.53 11.43
CA GLU A 51 -2.72 -5.22 11.90
C GLU A 51 -3.54 -4.19 11.12
N GLU A 52 -4.36 -3.42 11.83
CA GLU A 52 -5.25 -2.41 11.22
C GLU A 52 -6.15 -2.97 10.09
N GLY A 53 -6.57 -4.24 10.22
CA GLY A 53 -7.39 -4.93 9.22
C GLY A 53 -6.60 -5.53 8.05
N VAL A 54 -5.30 -5.26 7.94
CA VAL A 54 -4.41 -5.82 6.92
C VAL A 54 -3.83 -7.15 7.42
N PRO A 55 -3.93 -8.24 6.63
CA PRO A 55 -3.25 -9.50 6.94
C PRO A 55 -1.74 -9.31 6.95
N ARG A 56 -1.09 -9.77 8.01
CA ARG A 56 0.35 -9.75 8.22
C ARG A 56 0.82 -11.13 8.67
N CYS A 57 2.12 -11.35 8.54
CA CYS A 57 2.76 -12.47 9.17
C CYS A 57 4.17 -12.08 9.63
N ARG A 58 4.67 -12.80 10.61
CA ARG A 58 6.04 -12.67 11.11
C ARG A 58 6.67 -14.05 11.05
N VAL A 59 7.87 -14.14 10.49
CA VAL A 59 8.63 -15.37 10.40
C VAL A 59 9.96 -15.17 11.11
N LYS A 60 10.18 -15.99 12.13
CA LYS A 60 11.47 -16.16 12.78
C LYS A 60 12.15 -17.37 12.18
N MET A 61 13.36 -17.21 11.71
CA MET A 61 14.16 -18.29 11.17
C MET A 61 15.48 -18.39 11.91
N THR A 62 15.89 -19.61 12.23
CA THR A 62 17.14 -19.89 12.94
C THR A 62 18.00 -20.87 12.17
N ILE A 63 19.25 -20.50 11.88
CA ILE A 63 20.33 -21.44 11.57
C ILE A 63 20.96 -21.84 12.91
N PRO A 64 21.02 -23.13 13.26
CA PRO A 64 21.50 -23.57 14.55
C PRO A 64 23.00 -23.30 14.74
N GLN A 65 23.49 -23.43 15.97
CA GLN A 65 24.92 -23.37 16.29
C GLN A 65 25.69 -24.39 15.44
N HIS A 66 26.79 -23.97 14.82
CA HIS A 66 27.60 -24.90 14.02
C HIS A 66 28.20 -26.01 14.92
N PRO A 67 28.04 -27.29 14.58
CA PRO A 67 28.38 -28.42 15.46
C PRO A 67 29.87 -28.51 15.83
N PHE A 68 30.75 -28.12 14.89
CA PHE A 68 32.21 -28.18 15.06
C PHE A 68 32.91 -26.83 15.20
N ARG A 69 32.17 -25.70 15.22
CA ARG A 69 32.75 -24.35 15.18
C ARG A 69 32.00 -23.43 16.14
N SER A 70 32.44 -23.37 17.40
CA SER A 70 31.83 -22.49 18.42
C SER A 70 31.87 -21.00 18.06
N GLN A 71 32.81 -20.59 17.21
CA GLN A 71 32.92 -19.20 16.74
C GLN A 71 31.84 -18.83 15.69
N TRP A 72 31.17 -19.81 15.08
CA TRP A 72 30.07 -19.58 14.14
C TRP A 72 28.78 -19.56 14.95
N GLN A 73 28.40 -18.36 15.40
CA GLN A 73 27.20 -18.17 16.20
C GLN A 73 25.94 -18.58 15.42
N PRO A 74 24.84 -18.96 16.10
CA PRO A 74 23.56 -19.14 15.45
C PRO A 74 23.17 -17.87 14.70
N ILE A 75 22.51 -18.04 13.55
CA ILE A 75 21.97 -16.91 12.78
C ILE A 75 20.47 -16.90 13.00
N GLU A 76 19.97 -15.81 13.59
CA GLU A 76 18.55 -15.57 13.79
C GLU A 76 18.11 -14.43 12.88
N VAL A 77 17.01 -14.66 12.17
CA VAL A 77 16.38 -13.68 11.27
C VAL A 77 14.92 -13.54 11.66
N ASP A 78 14.42 -12.31 11.68
CA ASP A 78 13.04 -11.99 12.04
C ASP A 78 12.45 -11.03 11.01
N VAL A 79 11.55 -11.55 10.17
CA VAL A 79 10.97 -10.81 9.04
C VAL A 79 9.48 -10.67 9.21
N VAL A 80 8.97 -9.46 8.96
CA VAL A 80 7.53 -9.20 8.84
C VAL A 80 7.16 -9.11 7.38
N GLY A 81 6.12 -9.83 6.99
CA GLY A 81 5.57 -9.80 5.65
C GLY A 81 4.04 -9.91 5.65
N TYR A 82 3.48 -10.29 4.51
CA TYR A 82 2.03 -10.32 4.29
C TYR A 82 1.50 -11.73 3.99
N ARG A 83 2.38 -12.63 3.54
CA ARG A 83 2.08 -14.03 3.25
C ARG A 83 3.23 -14.87 3.79
N LEU A 84 2.91 -15.96 4.48
CA LEU A 84 3.91 -16.81 5.12
C LEU A 84 4.96 -17.33 4.13
N VAL A 85 4.53 -17.87 2.98
CA VAL A 85 5.44 -18.42 1.97
C VAL A 85 6.45 -17.37 1.50
N ASP A 86 5.97 -16.19 1.12
CA ASP A 86 6.84 -15.12 0.62
C ASP A 86 7.82 -14.66 1.71
N THR A 87 7.37 -14.62 2.97
CA THR A 87 8.17 -14.17 4.13
C THR A 87 9.20 -15.22 4.55
N ILE A 88 8.90 -16.51 4.39
CA ILE A 88 9.86 -17.62 4.57
C ILE A 88 10.98 -17.52 3.53
N GLU A 89 10.64 -17.27 2.26
CA GLU A 89 11.61 -17.03 1.19
C GLU A 89 12.50 -15.82 1.50
N THR A 90 11.90 -14.71 1.97
CA THR A 90 12.65 -13.52 2.40
C THR A 90 13.61 -13.83 3.54
N ALA A 91 13.16 -14.53 4.59
CA ALA A 91 13.99 -14.86 5.75
C ALA A 91 15.18 -15.75 5.36
N ALA A 92 14.96 -16.72 4.47
CA ALA A 92 16.02 -17.59 3.95
C ALA A 92 17.05 -16.83 3.10
N LEU A 93 16.58 -15.93 2.24
CA LEU A 93 17.46 -15.07 1.44
C LEU A 93 18.28 -14.14 2.33
N GLU A 94 17.67 -13.54 3.36
CA GLU A 94 18.36 -12.66 4.31
C GLU A 94 19.42 -13.43 5.11
N ALA A 95 19.14 -14.63 5.60
CA ALA A 95 20.16 -15.46 6.24
C ALA A 95 21.27 -15.91 5.29
N THR A 96 20.96 -16.14 4.02
CA THR A 96 21.98 -16.44 3.01
C THR A 96 22.98 -15.28 2.93
N HIS A 97 22.49 -14.04 2.89
CA HIS A 97 23.34 -12.86 2.90
C HIS A 97 24.15 -12.72 4.20
N ILE A 98 23.51 -12.90 5.36
CA ILE A 98 24.18 -12.83 6.66
C ILE A 98 25.31 -13.87 6.75
N PHE A 99 25.02 -15.11 6.37
CA PHE A 99 25.99 -16.21 6.37
C PHE A 99 27.20 -15.91 5.47
N CYS A 100 26.94 -15.43 4.26
CA CYS A 100 28.01 -15.04 3.32
C CYS A 100 28.88 -13.91 3.88
N ASN A 101 28.27 -12.90 4.49
CA ASN A 101 28.98 -11.74 5.05
C ASN A 101 29.77 -12.08 6.31
N GLN A 102 29.31 -13.03 7.13
CA GLN A 102 30.04 -13.48 8.30
C GLN A 102 31.26 -14.33 7.94
N HIS A 103 31.24 -15.03 6.80
CA HIS A 103 32.26 -16.02 6.43
C HIS A 103 32.77 -15.87 4.98
N PRO A 104 33.18 -14.68 4.53
CA PRO A 104 33.39 -14.40 3.11
C PRO A 104 34.51 -15.26 2.49
N MET A 105 35.61 -15.46 3.21
CA MET A 105 36.72 -16.30 2.76
C MET A 105 36.35 -17.79 2.67
N LYS A 106 35.35 -18.24 3.42
CA LYS A 106 34.89 -19.64 3.41
C LYS A 106 33.90 -19.88 2.28
N VAL A 107 33.02 -18.90 2.02
CA VAL A 107 32.05 -18.99 0.93
C VAL A 107 32.65 -18.69 -0.44
N ALA A 108 33.80 -18.00 -0.51
CA ALA A 108 34.45 -17.62 -1.77
C ALA A 108 34.73 -18.78 -2.73
N GLY A 109 34.94 -20.00 -2.22
CA GLY A 109 35.15 -21.21 -3.03
C GLY A 109 33.90 -22.04 -3.30
N HIS A 110 32.71 -21.56 -2.93
CA HIS A 110 31.46 -22.31 -3.01
C HIS A 110 30.39 -21.53 -3.79
N PRO A 111 29.43 -22.22 -4.44
CA PRO A 111 28.42 -21.54 -5.26
C PRO A 111 27.62 -20.46 -4.51
N ILE A 112 27.36 -20.64 -3.21
CA ILE A 112 26.66 -19.65 -2.37
C ILE A 112 27.40 -18.30 -2.30
N GLY A 113 28.73 -18.29 -2.42
CA GLY A 113 29.52 -17.06 -2.41
C GLY A 113 29.38 -16.21 -3.68
N LEU A 114 28.79 -16.78 -4.74
CA LEU A 114 28.47 -16.10 -6.00
C LEU A 114 27.04 -15.55 -6.05
N PHE A 115 26.19 -15.92 -5.09
CA PHE A 115 24.84 -15.36 -5.02
C PHE A 115 24.95 -13.84 -4.81
N PRO A 116 24.13 -13.02 -5.51
CA PRO A 116 24.12 -11.58 -5.38
C PRO A 116 24.07 -11.13 -3.93
N ALA A 117 24.87 -10.12 -3.60
CA ALA A 117 24.75 -9.44 -2.31
C ALA A 117 23.50 -8.53 -2.28
N ILE A 118 23.10 -8.11 -1.07
CA ILE A 118 22.04 -7.12 -0.88
C ILE A 118 22.39 -5.81 -1.60
N ASP A 119 23.65 -5.40 -1.48
CA ASP A 119 24.19 -4.22 -2.11
C ASP A 119 24.99 -4.61 -3.36
N SER A 120 24.53 -4.17 -4.54
CA SER A 120 25.24 -4.42 -5.80
C SER A 120 26.61 -3.71 -5.87
N SER A 121 26.84 -2.72 -5.00
CA SER A 121 28.11 -2.04 -4.86
C SER A 121 29.07 -2.68 -3.86
N ASP A 122 28.69 -3.82 -3.25
CA ASP A 122 29.54 -4.55 -2.30
C ASP A 122 30.91 -4.89 -2.94
N PRO A 123 32.03 -4.33 -2.43
CA PRO A 123 33.33 -4.50 -3.05
C PRO A 123 33.87 -5.93 -2.92
N GLU A 124 33.50 -6.66 -1.85
CA GLU A 124 33.95 -8.02 -1.63
C GLU A 124 33.21 -9.00 -2.54
N TRP A 125 31.90 -8.82 -2.69
CA TRP A 125 31.12 -9.56 -3.67
C TRP A 125 31.61 -9.27 -5.10
N ASN A 126 31.77 -7.99 -5.46
CA ASN A 126 32.28 -7.62 -6.78
C ASN A 126 33.68 -8.22 -7.05
N PHE A 127 34.55 -8.27 -6.03
CA PHE A 127 35.84 -8.95 -6.13
C PHE A 127 35.68 -10.45 -6.40
N ARG A 128 34.78 -11.15 -5.68
CA ARG A 128 34.50 -12.58 -5.89
C ARG A 128 33.97 -12.85 -7.30
N ILE A 129 33.03 -12.03 -7.79
CA ILE A 129 32.48 -12.14 -9.15
C ILE A 129 33.54 -11.85 -10.21
N ALA A 130 34.45 -10.90 -10.00
CA ALA A 130 35.52 -10.61 -10.95
C ALA A 130 36.58 -11.72 -11.01
N HIS A 131 36.80 -12.45 -9.90
CA HIS A 131 37.87 -13.45 -9.76
C HIS A 131 37.36 -14.88 -9.56
N TYR A 132 36.14 -15.18 -9.99
CA TYR A 132 35.48 -16.49 -9.85
C TYR A 132 36.17 -17.65 -10.57
N GLY A 133 37.18 -17.40 -11.41
CA GLY A 133 37.90 -18.43 -12.16
C GLY A 133 38.49 -19.56 -11.30
N HIS A 134 38.81 -19.28 -10.02
CA HIS A 134 39.29 -20.29 -9.09
C HIS A 134 38.21 -21.30 -8.65
N MET A 135 36.91 -20.97 -8.77
CA MET A 135 35.78 -21.87 -8.51
C MET A 135 35.39 -22.76 -9.71
N LEU A 136 35.87 -22.41 -10.91
CA LEU A 136 35.56 -23.10 -12.17
C LEU A 136 36.45 -24.31 -12.46
N GLY A 137 37.17 -24.83 -11.46
CA GLY A 137 37.89 -26.10 -11.57
C GLY A 137 36.95 -27.30 -11.69
N ASP A 138 37.21 -28.37 -10.95
CA ASP A 138 36.45 -29.62 -11.04
C ASP A 138 34.96 -29.48 -10.65
N SER A 139 34.57 -28.37 -10.02
CA SER A 139 33.20 -28.05 -9.58
C SER A 139 32.39 -27.17 -10.54
N ALA A 140 32.90 -26.86 -11.75
CA ALA A 140 32.25 -25.91 -12.67
C ALA A 140 30.78 -26.26 -12.98
N LYS A 141 30.47 -27.54 -13.16
CA LYS A 141 29.12 -28.02 -13.46
C LYS A 141 28.17 -27.82 -12.29
N GLU A 142 28.61 -28.13 -11.08
CA GLU A 142 27.86 -27.96 -9.83
C GLU A 142 27.61 -26.48 -9.57
N THR A 143 28.63 -25.64 -9.76
CA THR A 143 28.52 -24.18 -9.64
C THR A 143 27.50 -23.61 -10.61
N LEU A 144 27.59 -23.97 -11.90
CA LEU A 144 26.61 -23.53 -12.91
C LEU A 144 25.19 -23.99 -12.56
N ARG A 145 25.02 -25.23 -12.12
CA ARG A 145 23.72 -25.76 -11.69
C ARG A 145 23.15 -24.95 -10.52
N SER A 146 23.95 -24.67 -9.49
CA SER A 146 23.54 -23.87 -8.34
C SER A 146 23.16 -22.44 -8.73
N ILE A 147 23.93 -21.80 -9.63
CA ILE A 147 23.61 -20.45 -10.13
C ILE A 147 22.29 -20.45 -10.90
N ILE A 148 22.06 -21.42 -11.80
CA ILE A 148 20.81 -21.53 -12.55
C ILE A 148 19.62 -21.72 -11.60
N ARG A 149 19.74 -22.61 -10.60
CA ARG A 149 18.69 -22.81 -9.60
C ARG A 149 18.41 -21.53 -8.81
N PHE A 150 19.46 -20.83 -8.37
CA PHE A 150 19.32 -19.57 -7.68
C PHE A 150 18.61 -18.52 -8.55
N MET A 151 18.97 -18.37 -9.82
CA MET A 151 18.30 -17.44 -10.74
C MET A 151 16.81 -17.79 -10.93
N ASN A 152 16.48 -19.08 -11.04
CA ASN A 152 15.10 -19.52 -11.16
C ASN A 152 14.28 -19.23 -9.89
N VAL A 153 14.85 -19.51 -8.71
CA VAL A 153 14.24 -19.20 -7.42
C VAL A 153 14.06 -17.70 -7.24
N GLN A 154 15.07 -16.90 -7.58
CA GLN A 154 15.00 -15.43 -7.60
C GLN A 154 13.85 -14.95 -8.49
N HIS A 155 13.76 -15.45 -9.73
CA HIS A 155 12.68 -15.06 -10.63
C HIS A 155 11.30 -15.41 -10.06
N HIS A 156 11.13 -16.61 -9.49
CA HIS A 156 9.88 -17.01 -8.87
C HIS A 156 9.52 -16.13 -7.66
N TYR A 157 10.51 -15.82 -6.83
CA TYR A 157 10.34 -14.92 -5.69
C TYR A 157 9.90 -13.53 -6.12
N GLN A 158 10.48 -12.97 -7.19
CA GLN A 158 10.02 -11.68 -7.74
C GLN A 158 8.55 -11.73 -8.19
N ILE A 159 8.11 -12.82 -8.82
CA ILE A 159 6.70 -13.01 -9.20
C ILE A 159 5.81 -13.03 -7.95
N LEU A 160 6.22 -13.73 -6.89
CA LEU A 160 5.48 -13.79 -5.63
C LEU A 160 5.34 -12.40 -4.99
N LEU A 161 6.43 -11.64 -4.90
CA LEU A 161 6.43 -10.27 -4.39
C LEU A 161 5.52 -9.35 -5.22
N CYS A 162 5.60 -9.40 -6.54
CA CYS A 162 4.74 -8.63 -7.43
C CYS A 162 3.24 -8.95 -7.22
N ARG A 163 2.89 -10.23 -7.06
CA ARG A 163 1.52 -10.64 -6.76
C ARG A 163 1.06 -10.15 -5.39
N GLY A 164 1.92 -10.26 -4.38
CA GLY A 164 1.67 -9.74 -3.03
C GLY A 164 1.41 -8.24 -3.05
N MET A 165 2.26 -7.46 -3.75
CA MET A 165 2.06 -6.03 -3.95
C MET A 165 0.74 -5.70 -4.65
N GLY A 166 0.34 -6.48 -5.67
CA GLY A 166 -0.94 -6.31 -6.33
C GLY A 166 -2.13 -6.49 -5.38
N GLN A 167 -2.08 -7.51 -4.52
CA GLN A 167 -3.11 -7.75 -3.50
C GLN A 167 -3.19 -6.59 -2.50
N LEU A 168 -2.05 -6.12 -2.00
CA LEU A 168 -1.99 -4.99 -1.06
C LEU A 168 -2.50 -3.70 -1.68
N THR A 169 -2.15 -3.45 -2.94
CA THR A 169 -2.66 -2.29 -3.68
C THR A 169 -4.19 -2.37 -3.79
N GLY A 170 -4.74 -3.55 -4.08
CA GLY A 170 -6.19 -3.76 -4.12
C GLY A 170 -6.87 -3.50 -2.77
N ILE A 171 -6.29 -4.02 -1.68
CA ILE A 171 -6.78 -3.77 -0.31
C ILE A 171 -6.76 -2.27 0.00
N ALA A 172 -5.63 -1.60 -0.22
CA ALA A 172 -5.46 -0.17 0.04
C ALA A 172 -6.47 0.68 -0.76
N GLN A 173 -6.66 0.39 -2.04
CA GLN A 173 -7.66 1.06 -2.86
C GLN A 173 -9.09 0.81 -2.35
N GLY A 174 -9.40 -0.40 -1.87
CA GLY A 174 -10.69 -0.72 -1.26
C GLY A 174 -10.96 0.11 -0.01
N HIS A 175 -9.97 0.21 0.87
CA HIS A 175 -10.06 1.07 2.06
C HIS A 175 -10.24 2.53 1.69
N TYR A 176 -9.49 3.04 0.72
CA TYR A 176 -9.62 4.42 0.24
C TYR A 176 -11.03 4.72 -0.27
N ARG A 177 -11.58 3.89 -1.16
CA ARG A 177 -12.94 4.07 -1.69
C ARG A 177 -14.00 4.03 -0.59
N ASN A 178 -13.82 3.19 0.43
CA ASN A 178 -14.75 3.13 1.55
C ASN A 178 -14.70 4.41 2.40
N ALA A 179 -13.50 4.89 2.71
CA ALA A 179 -13.30 6.13 3.45
C ALA A 179 -13.88 7.33 2.68
N ASP A 180 -13.62 7.42 1.38
CA ASP A 180 -14.15 8.49 0.51
C ASP A 180 -15.69 8.51 0.50
N ARG A 181 -16.32 7.34 0.41
CA ARG A 181 -17.78 7.21 0.54
C ARG A 181 -18.29 7.64 1.92
N GLN A 182 -17.60 7.28 3.00
CA GLN A 182 -17.98 7.70 4.35
C GLN A 182 -17.86 9.22 4.51
N VAL A 183 -16.79 9.83 3.99
CA VAL A 183 -16.62 11.29 3.99
C VAL A 183 -17.76 11.97 3.23
N THR A 184 -18.14 11.43 2.06
CA THR A 184 -19.27 11.96 1.28
C THR A 184 -20.58 11.89 2.08
N GLN A 185 -20.85 10.76 2.73
CA GLN A 185 -22.04 10.61 3.59
C GLN A 185 -22.05 11.58 4.77
N ILE A 186 -20.89 11.83 5.39
CA ILE A 186 -20.77 12.80 6.48
C ILE A 186 -21.10 14.21 5.99
N VAL A 187 -20.56 14.60 4.83
CA VAL A 187 -20.85 15.92 4.23
C VAL A 187 -22.34 16.07 3.91
N GLU A 188 -22.99 15.03 3.37
CA GLU A 188 -24.44 15.04 3.12
C GLU A 188 -25.25 15.17 4.41
N LEU A 189 -24.90 14.44 5.47
CA LEU A 189 -25.57 14.54 6.77
C LEU A 189 -25.39 15.91 7.40
N GLN A 190 -24.19 16.50 7.32
CA GLN A 190 -23.93 17.85 7.82
C GLN A 190 -24.74 18.92 7.06
N ALA A 191 -24.94 18.74 5.75
CA ALA A 191 -25.79 19.62 4.96
C ALA A 191 -27.27 19.51 5.37
N LEU A 192 -27.75 18.31 5.68
CA LEU A 192 -29.12 18.10 6.17
C LEU A 192 -29.33 18.72 7.56
N GLU A 193 -28.35 18.61 8.46
CA GLU A 193 -28.38 19.25 9.78
C GLU A 193 -28.45 20.78 9.64
N GLN A 194 -27.63 21.38 8.76
CA GLN A 194 -27.69 22.83 8.47
C GLN A 194 -29.06 23.27 7.92
N ILE A 195 -29.67 22.47 7.04
CA ILE A 195 -31.01 22.75 6.52
C ILE A 195 -32.04 22.67 7.65
N HIS A 196 -31.95 21.66 8.52
CA HIS A 196 -32.87 21.52 9.66
C HIS A 196 -32.76 22.69 10.63
N ASP A 197 -31.55 23.13 10.96
CA ASP A 197 -31.33 24.29 11.82
C ASP A 197 -31.91 25.57 11.20
N LEU A 198 -31.77 25.75 9.87
CA LEU A 198 -32.37 26.87 9.17
C LEU A 198 -33.90 26.82 9.19
N ILE A 199 -34.51 25.63 9.08
CA ILE A 199 -35.98 25.48 9.20
C ILE A 199 -36.45 25.90 10.59
N LEU A 200 -35.74 25.49 11.65
CA LEU A 200 -36.07 25.91 13.01
C LEU A 200 -35.99 27.44 13.17
N GLU A 201 -34.95 28.08 12.63
CA GLU A 201 -34.82 29.54 12.65
C GLU A 201 -35.94 30.24 11.87
N VAL A 202 -36.33 29.67 10.72
CA VAL A 202 -37.46 30.17 9.93
C VAL A 202 -38.78 30.02 10.68
N ASP A 203 -39.03 28.90 11.35
CA ASP A 203 -40.24 28.67 12.14
C ASP A 203 -40.33 29.64 13.34
N ASP A 204 -39.21 29.86 14.05
CA ASP A 204 -39.13 30.82 15.15
C ASP A 204 -39.40 32.26 14.68
N THR A 205 -38.83 32.65 13.53
CA THR A 205 -39.09 33.98 12.94
C THR A 205 -40.53 34.11 12.46
N HIS A 206 -41.15 33.06 11.92
CA HIS A 206 -42.57 33.06 11.55
C HIS A 206 -43.48 33.25 12.77
N ALA A 207 -43.23 32.51 13.86
CA ALA A 207 -43.99 32.65 15.09
C ALA A 207 -43.90 34.08 15.65
N HIS A 208 -42.72 34.72 15.55
CA HIS A 208 -42.55 36.11 15.97
C HIS A 208 -43.34 37.10 15.10
N ILE A 209 -43.38 36.90 13.78
CA ILE A 209 -44.17 37.73 12.87
C ILE A 209 -45.67 37.59 13.16
N ASP A 210 -46.15 36.36 13.40
CA ASP A 210 -47.55 36.11 13.74
C ASP A 210 -47.97 36.79 15.05
N GLU A 211 -47.08 36.84 16.06
CA GLU A 211 -47.32 37.62 17.28
C GLU A 211 -47.41 39.12 17.00
N LEU A 212 -46.56 39.66 16.13
CA LEU A 212 -46.59 41.08 15.73
C LEU A 212 -47.87 41.41 14.96
N GLN A 213 -48.37 40.50 14.11
CA GLN A 213 -49.62 40.68 13.36
C GLN A 213 -50.88 40.51 14.21
N GLN A 214 -50.80 39.77 15.31
CA GLN A 214 -51.89 39.63 16.30
C GLN A 214 -51.92 40.78 17.33
N GLN A 215 -51.01 41.76 17.24
CA GLN A 215 -51.19 43.00 17.97
C GLN A 215 -52.53 43.64 17.57
N PRO A 216 -53.33 44.11 18.54
CA PRO A 216 -54.65 44.63 18.25
C PRO A 216 -54.55 45.80 17.26
N VAL A 217 -55.33 45.72 16.17
CA VAL A 217 -55.63 46.89 15.35
C VAL A 217 -56.11 47.98 16.32
N PRO A 218 -55.49 49.17 16.35
CA PRO A 218 -55.95 50.24 17.22
C PRO A 218 -57.43 50.49 16.93
N PRO A 219 -58.27 50.70 17.96
CA PRO A 219 -59.71 50.70 17.78
C PRO A 219 -60.13 51.71 16.72
N THR A 220 -60.96 51.24 15.78
CA THR A 220 -61.63 52.04 14.77
C THR A 220 -62.27 53.26 15.44
N VAL A 221 -61.74 54.44 15.15
CA VAL A 221 -62.34 55.71 15.57
C VAL A 221 -63.72 55.80 14.92
N PRO A 222 -64.80 56.15 15.67
CA PRO A 222 -66.12 56.29 15.09
C PRO A 222 -66.14 57.38 14.02
N VAL A 223 -66.59 57.01 12.83
CA VAL A 223 -66.94 57.93 11.75
C VAL A 223 -68.11 58.82 12.20
N ALA A 224 -67.91 60.14 12.20
CA ALA A 224 -68.92 61.17 11.92
C ALA A 224 -68.26 62.57 11.87
N PRO A 225 -68.79 63.53 11.11
CA PRO A 225 -69.27 63.49 9.73
C PRO A 225 -68.34 64.28 8.78
N GLU A 226 -68.59 64.13 7.48
CA GLU A 226 -68.08 64.86 6.32
C GLU A 226 -67.29 66.16 6.61
N GLY A 227 -65.98 66.09 6.38
CA GLY A 227 -65.09 67.23 6.22
C GLY A 227 -64.26 66.99 4.97
N GLU A 228 -64.70 67.61 3.88
CA GLU A 228 -63.98 67.97 2.65
C GLU A 228 -63.10 66.87 2.03
N GLU A 229 -63.59 66.33 0.91
CA GLU A 229 -62.74 65.62 -0.06
C GLU A 229 -61.60 66.54 -0.50
N GLU A 230 -60.41 66.37 0.05
CA GLU A 230 -59.20 66.77 -0.64
C GLU A 230 -58.85 65.66 -1.64
N ASP A 231 -59.07 66.00 -2.90
CA ASP A 231 -58.62 65.31 -4.10
C ASP A 231 -57.19 64.78 -3.91
N PRO A 232 -56.92 63.48 -4.08
CA PRO A 232 -55.54 63.01 -4.06
C PRO A 232 -54.82 63.64 -5.25
N GLU A 233 -53.87 64.54 -4.98
CA GLU A 233 -52.96 65.08 -5.99
C GLU A 233 -52.38 63.91 -6.80
N GLU A 234 -52.61 63.95 -8.11
CA GLU A 234 -51.98 63.04 -9.06
C GLU A 234 -50.47 63.12 -8.84
N ILE A 235 -49.87 62.04 -8.30
CA ILE A 235 -48.43 61.91 -8.29
C ILE A 235 -47.97 61.79 -9.74
N GLU A 236 -47.47 62.90 -10.26
CA GLU A 236 -46.92 63.05 -11.59
C GLU A 236 -45.83 62.00 -11.79
N GLY A 237 -46.11 61.04 -12.67
CA GLY A 237 -45.17 60.00 -13.07
C GLY A 237 -43.99 60.63 -13.80
N VAL A 238 -42.88 60.83 -13.10
CA VAL A 238 -41.58 61.09 -13.72
C VAL A 238 -40.99 59.76 -14.20
N SER A 239 -41.40 59.37 -15.40
CA SER A 239 -40.67 58.41 -16.21
C SER A 239 -39.56 59.15 -16.96
N ASP A 240 -38.38 59.23 -16.36
CA ASP A 240 -37.15 59.54 -17.09
C ASP A 240 -36.23 58.32 -17.06
N LEU A 241 -36.30 57.57 -18.17
CA LEU A 241 -35.26 56.68 -18.63
C LEU A 241 -34.07 57.53 -19.06
N ASP A 242 -32.90 57.29 -18.50
CA ASP A 242 -31.64 57.24 -19.26
C ASP A 242 -30.48 56.74 -18.41
N SER A 243 -29.98 55.55 -18.73
CA SER A 243 -28.57 55.20 -18.57
C SER A 243 -28.23 54.07 -19.52
N GLU A 244 -27.94 54.49 -20.76
CA GLU A 244 -27.02 53.85 -21.67
C GLU A 244 -25.66 53.66 -20.98
N HIS A 245 -25.21 52.42 -20.76
CA HIS A 245 -23.85 52.00 -21.09
C HIS A 245 -23.58 50.51 -20.82
N GLY A 246 -23.10 49.85 -21.88
CA GLY A 246 -21.99 48.90 -21.80
C GLY A 246 -22.30 47.49 -21.32
N ASN A 247 -22.60 46.62 -22.28
CA ASN A 247 -22.47 45.17 -22.14
C ASN A 247 -21.03 44.81 -21.67
N PRO A 248 -20.83 44.08 -20.57
CA PRO A 248 -19.53 43.49 -20.28
C PRO A 248 -19.26 42.34 -21.26
N GLU A 249 -18.18 42.53 -22.00
CA GLU A 249 -17.51 41.66 -22.94
C GLU A 249 -17.39 40.19 -22.45
N PRO A 250 -17.52 39.18 -23.33
CA PRO A 250 -17.25 37.79 -22.97
C PRO A 250 -15.74 37.58 -22.79
N ASN A 251 -15.35 37.15 -21.58
CA ASN A 251 -13.95 36.86 -21.27
C ASN A 251 -13.38 35.72 -22.16
N PRO A 252 -12.09 35.78 -22.52
CA PRO A 252 -11.54 35.10 -23.68
C PRO A 252 -11.25 33.62 -23.44
N ARG A 253 -11.39 32.86 -24.53
CA ARG A 253 -10.86 31.49 -24.69
C ARG A 253 -9.34 31.48 -24.45
N PRO A 254 -8.79 30.45 -23.79
CA PRO A 254 -7.42 30.05 -24.04
C PRO A 254 -7.40 29.13 -25.27
N ASP A 255 -6.81 29.68 -26.32
CA ASP A 255 -6.36 28.97 -27.50
C ASP A 255 -5.29 27.92 -27.17
N HIS A 256 -5.46 26.76 -27.81
CA HIS A 256 -4.43 25.92 -28.41
C HIS A 256 -3.16 25.61 -27.59
N SER A 257 -3.04 24.33 -27.21
CA SER A 257 -1.77 23.62 -27.32
C SER A 257 -2.01 22.19 -27.76
N SER A 258 -1.84 21.99 -29.07
CA SER A 258 -1.64 20.70 -29.70
C SER A 258 -0.41 20.02 -29.10
N SER A 259 -0.57 18.84 -28.53
CA SER A 259 0.52 17.86 -28.47
C SER A 259 0.00 16.55 -29.03
N SER A 260 0.33 16.36 -30.30
CA SER A 260 0.19 15.10 -31.02
C SER A 260 1.17 14.11 -30.38
N SER A 261 0.67 13.08 -29.72
CA SER A 261 1.44 11.88 -29.41
C SER A 261 0.78 10.70 -30.09
N GLN A 262 1.36 10.31 -31.22
CA GLN A 262 1.07 9.05 -31.90
C GLN A 262 1.53 7.91 -30.98
N SER A 263 0.59 7.20 -30.36
CA SER A 263 0.88 5.88 -29.79
C SER A 263 0.90 4.86 -30.93
N SER A 264 2.11 4.51 -31.37
CA SER A 264 2.37 3.36 -32.22
C SER A 264 2.05 2.10 -31.41
N VAL A 265 0.94 1.45 -31.76
CA VAL A 265 0.65 0.06 -31.36
C VAL A 265 1.55 -0.82 -32.23
N GLY A 266 2.68 -1.23 -31.68
CA GLY A 266 3.48 -2.32 -32.20
C GLY A 266 2.95 -3.62 -31.60
N ASP A 267 2.16 -4.35 -32.39
CA ASP A 267 1.98 -5.79 -32.23
C ASP A 267 3.36 -6.47 -32.29
N LEU A 268 3.72 -7.17 -31.23
CA LEU A 268 4.69 -8.25 -31.27
C LEU A 268 4.05 -9.44 -30.55
N ASP A 269 3.23 -10.15 -31.32
CA ASP A 269 3.14 -11.60 -31.23
C ASP A 269 4.51 -12.18 -31.60
N ASP A 270 5.21 -12.74 -30.61
CA ASP A 270 6.04 -13.94 -30.74
C ASP A 270 6.69 -14.23 -29.37
N PHE A 271 6.19 -15.27 -28.68
CA PHE A 271 6.91 -16.33 -27.94
C PHE A 271 5.92 -17.17 -27.12
#